data_AF-A0A651HG33-F1
#
_entry.id   AF-A0A651HG33-F1
#
_cell.length_a   1.000
_cell.length_b   1.000
_cell.length_c   1.000
_cell.angle_alpha   90.00
_cell.angle_beta   90.00
_cell.angle_gamma   90.00
#
_symmetry.space_group_name_H-M   'P 1'
#
loop_
_entity.id
_entity.type
_entity.pdbx_description
1 polymer ?
#
loop_
_entity_poly.entity_id
_entity_poly.type
_entity_poly.pdbx_seq_one_letter_code
_entity_poly.pdbx_strand_id
1 'polypeptide(L)' 'MRTPFLPRPSRDALFTSPLHVIVRDFPETLQEFQSHGVSLEEFGDRSLQDFEDPGPLLDALEDSTAWRPPVIEA' A
#
# COMPACT_ATOMS: atom_id res chain seq x y z
N MET A 1 -17.35 -11.91 13.26
CA MET A 1 -16.22 -11.32 14.01
C MET A 1 -15.89 -9.98 13.39
N ARG A 2 -15.76 -8.90 14.16
CA ARG A 2 -15.20 -7.64 13.62
C ARG A 2 -13.70 -7.85 13.47
N THR A 3 -13.21 -7.88 12.24
CA THR A 3 -11.78 -7.90 11.98
C THR A 3 -11.19 -6.59 12.49
N PRO A 4 -10.17 -6.60 13.37
CA PRO A 4 -9.56 -5.36 13.87
C PRO A 4 -8.76 -4.62 12.78
N PHE A 5 -8.58 -5.26 11.62
CA PHE A 5 -7.81 -4.75 10.49
C PHE A 5 -8.70 -4.57 9.26
N LEU A 6 -8.36 -3.58 8.45
CA LEU A 6 -8.89 -3.46 7.09
C LEU A 6 -8.57 -4.72 6.28
N PRO A 7 -9.47 -5.14 5.37
CA PRO A 7 -9.21 -6.25 4.47
C PRO A 7 -7.99 -5.95 3.59
N ARG A 8 -7.44 -6.99 2.97
CA ARG A 8 -6.34 -6.86 2.02
C ARG A 8 -6.71 -5.84 0.92
N PRO A 9 -5.85 -4.86 0.62
CA PRO A 9 -6.10 -3.94 -0.47
C PRO A 9 -6.00 -4.68 -1.82
N SER A 10 -6.70 -4.18 -2.83
CA SER A 10 -6.46 -4.62 -4.21
C SER A 10 -5.18 -3.97 -4.74
N ARG A 11 -4.56 -4.61 -5.74
CA ARG A 11 -3.42 -4.03 -6.46
C ARG A 11 -3.71 -2.62 -6.99
N ASP A 12 -4.91 -2.45 -7.54
CA ASP A 12 -5.38 -1.17 -8.07
C ASP A 12 -5.49 -0.09 -6.99
N ALA A 13 -5.96 -0.46 -5.79
CA ALA A 13 -6.00 0.46 -4.66
C ALA A 13 -4.59 0.86 -4.21
N LEU A 14 -3.63 -0.08 -4.16
CA LEU A 14 -2.22 0.22 -3.87
C LEU A 14 -1.58 1.12 -4.94
N PHE A 15 -2.00 0.97 -6.20
CA PHE A 15 -1.45 1.72 -7.32
C PHE A 15 -1.95 3.17 -7.40
N THR A 16 -3.23 3.38 -7.08
CA THR A 16 -3.92 4.67 -7.29
C THR A 16 -4.09 5.51 -6.02
N SER A 17 -4.02 4.89 -4.83
CA SER A 17 -4.20 5.63 -3.57
C SER A 17 -3.00 6.53 -3.27
N PRO A 18 -3.22 7.67 -2.59
CA PRO A 18 -2.13 8.47 -2.06
C PRO A 18 -1.26 7.66 -1.10
N LEU A 19 0.07 7.82 -1.16
CA LEU A 19 1.00 7.04 -0.33
C LEU A 19 0.72 7.20 1.17
N HIS A 20 0.35 8.41 1.61
CA HIS A 20 0.00 8.66 3.02
C HIS A 20 -1.26 7.90 3.45
N VAL A 21 -2.21 7.67 2.54
CA VAL A 21 -3.42 6.88 2.81
C VAL A 21 -3.06 5.41 2.94
N ILE A 22 -2.20 4.90 2.05
CA ILE A 22 -1.73 3.51 2.11
C ILE A 22 -1.07 3.25 3.47
N VAL A 23 -0.18 4.12 3.94
CA VAL A 23 0.53 3.93 5.22
C VAL A 23 -0.39 4.11 6.43
N ARG A 24 -1.38 5.01 6.35
CA ARG A 24 -2.39 5.15 7.41
C ARG A 24 -3.21 3.87 7.59
N ASP A 25 -3.60 3.24 6.48
CA ASP A 25 -4.52 2.10 6.45
C ASP A 25 -3.77 0.75 6.58
N PHE A 26 -2.52 0.71 6.13
CA PHE A 26 -1.62 -0.44 6.08
C PHE A 26 -0.23 -0.05 6.61
N PRO A 27 -0.07 0.21 7.92
CA PRO A 27 1.18 0.73 8.49
C PRO A 27 2.41 -0.16 8.24
N GLU A 28 2.22 -1.46 8.00
CA GLU A 28 3.30 -2.38 7.61
C GLU A 28 4.01 -1.97 6.31
N THR A 29 3.36 -1.22 5.42
CA THR A 29 3.94 -0.80 4.14
C THR A 29 4.99 0.30 4.28
N LEU A 30 5.06 0.95 5.45
CA LEU A 30 6.02 2.03 5.70
C LEU A 30 7.46 1.60 5.44
N GLN A 31 7.80 0.36 5.82
CA GLN A 31 9.14 -0.20 5.62
C GLN A 31 9.47 -0.35 4.14
N GLU A 32 8.49 -0.69 3.30
CA GLU A 32 8.70 -0.88 1.85
C GLU A 32 9.01 0.45 1.17
N PHE A 33 8.29 1.52 1.52
CA PHE A 33 8.60 2.86 1.03
C PHE A 33 10.03 3.29 1.38
N GLN A 34 10.45 3.09 2.63
CA GLN A 34 11.81 3.44 3.07
C GLN A 34 12.88 2.62 2.34
N SER A 35 12.66 1.31 2.17
CA SER A 35 13.58 0.41 1.45
C SER A 35 13.74 0.79 -0.03
N HIS A 36 12.71 1.39 -0.63
CA HIS A 36 12.73 1.86 -2.02
C HIS A 36 13.10 3.35 -2.17
N GLY A 37 13.54 4.00 -1.08
CA GLY A 37 13.97 5.40 -1.12
C GLY A 37 12.82 6.41 -1.27
N VAL A 38 11.59 6.01 -0.96
CA VAL A 38 10.40 6.87 -1.05
C VAL A 38 10.16 7.56 0.30
N SER A 39 10.29 8.88 0.32
CA SER A 39 9.96 9.72 1.47
C SER A 39 8.47 10.09 1.48
N LEU A 40 7.75 9.72 2.52
CA LEU A 40 6.33 10.09 2.68
C LEU A 40 6.11 11.58 2.94
N GLU A 41 7.10 12.26 3.50
CA GLU A 41 7.04 13.72 3.71
C GLU A 41 7.07 14.46 2.38
N GLU A 42 7.80 13.92 1.39
CA GLU A 42 7.97 14.54 0.08
C GLU A 42 6.90 14.08 -0.92
N PHE A 43 6.41 12.85 -0.79
CA PHE A 43 5.55 12.20 -1.80
C PHE A 43 4.21 11.71 -1.26
N GLY A 44 3.85 12.04 -0.02
CA GLY A 44 2.66 11.52 0.65
C GLY A 44 1.36 11.69 -0.16
N ASP A 45 1.19 12.83 -0.84
CA ASP A 45 0.01 13.13 -1.65
C ASP A 45 0.03 12.51 -3.05
N ARG A 46 1.18 11.98 -3.49
CA ARG A 46 1.31 11.26 -4.77
C ARG A 46 0.79 9.85 -4.64
N SER A 47 0.54 9.23 -5.79
CA SER A 47 0.23 7.82 -5.91
C SER A 47 1.34 7.09 -6.67
N LEU A 48 1.35 5.76 -6.63
CA LEU A 48 2.35 4.98 -7.37
C LEU A 48 2.27 5.17 -8.88
N GLN A 49 1.09 5.51 -9.42
CA GLN A 49 0.93 5.79 -10.86
C GLN A 49 1.80 6.97 -11.35
N ASP A 50 2.24 7.84 -10.44
CA ASP A 50 3.04 9.01 -10.77
C ASP A 50 4.54 8.70 -10.86
N PHE A 51 4.96 7.46 -10.55
CA PHE A 51 6.34 7.01 -10.56
C PHE A 51 6.72 6.45 -11.94
N GLU A 52 7.99 6.60 -12.32
CA GLU A 52 8.49 6.12 -13.62
C GLU A 52 8.52 4.59 -13.69
N ASP A 53 8.89 3.94 -12.59
CA ASP A 53 8.89 2.47 -12.47
C ASP A 53 8.31 2.03 -11.11
N PRO A 54 6.96 1.97 -10.98
CA PRO A 54 6.31 1.60 -9.74
C PRO A 54 6.26 0.09 -9.48
N GLY A 55 6.62 -0.74 -10.46
CA GLY A 55 6.42 -2.19 -10.42
C GLY A 55 7.03 -2.87 -9.17
N PRO A 56 8.33 -2.70 -8.90
CA PRO A 56 8.98 -3.34 -7.75
C PRO A 56 8.39 -2.94 -6.40
N LEU A 57 8.07 -1.66 -6.22
CA LEU A 57 7.45 -1.16 -5.00
C LEU A 57 6.01 -1.69 -4.86
N LEU A 58 5.23 -1.70 -5.94
CA LEU A 58 3.88 -2.24 -5.94
C LEU A 58 3.85 -3.73 -5.55
N ASP A 59 4.79 -4.52 -6.05
CA ASP A 59 4.94 -5.94 -5.68
C ASP A 59 5.26 -6.10 -4.19
N ALA A 60 6.17 -5.29 -3.65
CA ALA A 60 6.50 -5.29 -2.22
C ALA A 60 5.31 -4.88 -1.32
N LEU A 61 4.49 -3.93 -1.77
CA LEU A 61 3.25 -3.54 -1.07
C LEU A 61 2.21 -4.67 -1.06
N GLU A 62 2.07 -5.42 -2.16
CA GLU A 62 1.19 -6.58 -2.20
C GLU A 62 1.66 -7.69 -1.26
N ASP A 63 2.96 -8.01 -1.30
CA ASP A 63 3.55 -9.05 -0.46
C ASP A 63 3.42 -8.71 1.03
N SER A 64 3.69 -7.46 1.41
CA SER A 64 3.58 -7.00 2.81
C SER A 64 2.14 -7.02 3.33
N THR A 65 1.14 -6.88 2.47
CA THR A 65 -0.28 -6.89 2.84
C THR A 65 -0.97 -8.25 2.63
N ALA A 66 -0.28 -9.25 2.07
CA ALA A 66 -0.85 -10.54 1.69
C ALA A 66 -1.45 -11.37 2.85
N TRP A 67 -0.95 -11.19 4.08
CA TRP A 67 -1.46 -11.87 5.27
C TRP A 67 -2.88 -11.44 5.66
N ARG A 68 -3.35 -10.30 5.15
CA ARG A 68 -4.68 -9.77 5.45
C ARG A 68 -5.78 -10.61 4.80
N PRO A 69 -6.94 -10.75 5.48
CA PRO A 69 -8.07 -11.47 4.92
C PRO A 69 -8.54 -10.78 3.63
N PRO A 70 -8.90 -11.55 2.59
CA PRO A 70 -9.46 -10.98 1.37
C PRO A 70 -10.83 -10.37 1.65
N VAL A 71 -11.27 -9.45 0.79
CA VAL A 71 -12.67 -9.03 0.75
C VAL A 71 -13.49 -10.22 0.29
N ILE A 72 -14.34 -10.74 1.17
CA ILE A 72 -15.33 -11.76 0.81
C ILE A 72 -16.57 -10.98 0.38
N GLU A 73 -16.78 -10.86 -0.93
CA GLU A 73 -18.07 -10.41 -1.44
C GLU A 73 -19.11 -11.48 -1.09
N ALA A 74 -20.14 -11.08 -0.34
CA ALA A 74 -21.22 -11.95 0.12
C ALA A 74 -22.37 -12.02 -0.90
#